data_AF-A0A4Y2F3B0-F1
#
_entry.id   AF-A0A4Y2F3B0-F1
#
_cell.length_a   1.000
_cell.length_b   1.000
_cell.length_c   1.000
_cell.angle_alpha   90.00
_cell.angle_beta   90.00
_cell.angle_gamma   90.00
#
_symmetry.space_group_name_H-M   'P 1'
#
loop_
_entity.id
_entity.type
_entity.pdbx_description
1 polymer ?
#
loop_
_entity_poly.entity_id
_entity_poly.type
_entity_poly.pdbx_seq_one_letter_code
_entity_poly.pdbx_strand_id
1 'polypeptide(L)'
;MQIYQSACIITISIQTKLAELNYDFFAFQRYPYEFEGGHIQGAKNIYTKENILDTFLTNSGKCIKNTIIIFHCEFSSERAPNLCRFLRKKDREMNQGSYPRLNYPELYILEGGYKAFYQDHKELCVPQDYKPMNHKDHGFELRHFRAKSKSWSSDSKNRGQLRSNSITSIL
;
A
#
# COMPACT_ATOMS: atom_id res chain seq x y z
N MET A 1 26.66 -12.31 4.43
CA MET A 1 25.41 -13.08 4.54
C MET A 1 24.26 -12.20 4.05
N GLN A 2 24.04 -12.18 2.73
CA GLN A 2 23.02 -11.37 2.06
C GLN A 2 21.63 -11.94 2.36
N ILE A 3 20.83 -11.20 3.11
CA ILE A 3 19.43 -11.53 3.36
C ILE A 3 18.68 -11.18 2.07
N TYR A 4 18.10 -12.20 1.44
CA TYR A 4 17.33 -12.09 0.21
C TYR A 4 16.28 -10.97 0.29
N GLN A 5 16.58 -9.89 -0.42
CA GLN A 5 15.58 -9.00 -1.00
C GLN A 5 14.74 -9.85 -1.95
N SER A 6 13.42 -9.90 -1.75
CA SER A 6 12.41 -10.05 -2.80
C SER A 6 11.02 -9.98 -2.18
N ALA A 7 10.46 -8.77 -2.10
CA ALA A 7 9.03 -8.67 -2.28
C ALA A 7 8.76 -9.27 -3.66
N CYS A 8 8.07 -10.41 -3.73
CA CYS A 8 7.76 -11.05 -5.00
C CYS A 8 6.89 -10.06 -5.79
N ILE A 9 7.51 -9.33 -6.71
CA ILE A 9 6.82 -8.58 -7.75
C ILE A 9 6.32 -9.67 -8.69
N ILE A 10 5.20 -10.31 -8.35
CA ILE A 10 4.49 -11.15 -9.29
C ILE A 10 3.58 -10.19 -10.04
N THR A 11 4.00 -9.84 -11.25
CA THR A 11 3.11 -9.31 -12.28
C THR A 11 2.01 -10.33 -12.51
N ILE A 12 0.78 -9.97 -12.17
CA ILE A 12 -0.37 -10.74 -12.64
C ILE A 12 -0.76 -10.14 -14.00
N SER A 13 -0.53 -10.88 -15.09
CA SER A 13 -1.31 -10.66 -16.31
C SER A 13 -2.76 -10.96 -15.96
N ILE A 14 -3.60 -9.94 -16.11
CA ILE A 14 -4.93 -9.80 -15.52
C ILE A 14 -5.91 -10.86 -16.05
N GLN A 15 -5.54 -11.58 -17.10
CA GLN A 15 -6.42 -12.48 -17.85
C GLN A 15 -6.87 -13.76 -17.15
N THR A 16 -6.25 -14.23 -16.06
CA THR A 16 -6.45 -15.65 -15.65
C THR A 16 -6.93 -15.90 -14.22
N LYS A 17 -7.21 -14.89 -13.39
CA LYS A 17 -7.55 -15.15 -11.97
C LYS A 17 -8.64 -14.31 -11.34
N LEU A 18 -9.30 -13.40 -12.06
CA LEU A 18 -10.21 -12.44 -11.44
C LEU A 18 -11.60 -12.98 -11.07
N ALA A 19 -11.98 -14.19 -11.49
CA ALA A 19 -13.36 -14.67 -11.35
C ALA A 19 -13.62 -15.65 -10.17
N GLU A 20 -12.58 -16.21 -9.52
CA GLU A 20 -12.79 -17.38 -8.63
C GLU A 20 -12.18 -17.31 -7.22
N LEU A 21 -11.49 -16.22 -6.84
CA LEU A 21 -10.92 -16.11 -5.48
C LEU A 21 -11.42 -14.83 -4.79
N ASN A 22 -11.54 -14.90 -3.46
CA ASN A 22 -11.92 -13.77 -2.60
C ASN A 22 -10.77 -12.73 -2.55
N TYR A 23 -10.60 -11.96 -3.63
CA TYR A 23 -9.63 -10.88 -3.72
C TYR A 23 -10.17 -9.61 -3.05
N ASP A 24 -9.35 -8.99 -2.18
CA ASP A 24 -9.56 -7.60 -1.82
C ASP A 24 -8.64 -6.73 -2.70
N PHE A 25 -9.25 -5.94 -3.57
CA PHE A 25 -8.54 -5.03 -4.44
C PHE A 25 -8.38 -3.66 -3.78
N PHE A 26 -7.17 -3.11 -3.80
CA PHE A 26 -6.88 -1.85 -3.12
C PHE A 26 -6.10 -0.91 -4.05
N ALA A 27 -6.67 0.27 -4.29
CA ALA A 27 -5.98 1.37 -4.93
C ALA A 27 -5.15 2.10 -3.88
N PHE A 28 -3.84 2.00 -3.99
CA PHE A 28 -2.95 2.54 -2.98
C PHE A 28 -2.27 3.81 -3.45
N GLN A 29 -2.35 4.84 -2.61
CA GLN A 29 -1.62 6.11 -2.77
C GLN A 29 -2.00 6.93 -4.00
N ARG A 30 -3.08 6.59 -4.71
CA ARG A 30 -3.75 7.51 -5.62
C ARG A 30 -4.48 8.57 -4.79
N TYR A 31 -4.26 9.84 -5.10
CA TYR A 31 -4.98 10.90 -4.41
C TYR A 31 -6.50 10.77 -4.68
N PRO A 32 -7.36 11.23 -3.75
CA PRO A 32 -8.81 11.12 -3.90
C PRO A 32 -9.32 11.53 -5.28
N TYR A 33 -8.86 12.66 -5.83
CA TYR A 33 -9.26 13.11 -7.16
C TYR A 33 -8.85 12.14 -8.28
N GLU A 34 -7.67 11.49 -8.18
CA GLU A 34 -7.27 10.47 -9.15
C GLU A 34 -8.30 9.34 -9.09
N PHE A 35 -8.54 8.79 -7.89
CA PHE A 35 -9.42 7.63 -7.67
C PHE A 35 -10.87 7.90 -8.08
N GLU A 36 -11.42 9.04 -7.68
CA GLU A 36 -12.78 9.48 -8.05
C GLU A 36 -12.92 9.73 -9.55
N GLY A 37 -11.83 10.14 -10.22
CA GLY A 37 -11.76 10.27 -11.67
C GLY A 37 -11.57 8.96 -12.42
N GLY A 38 -11.72 7.81 -11.75
CA GLY A 38 -11.69 6.47 -12.34
C GLY A 38 -10.82 5.51 -11.56
N HIS A 39 -11.38 4.38 -11.17
CA HIS A 39 -10.69 3.29 -10.48
C HIS A 39 -11.25 1.93 -10.89
N ILE A 40 -10.51 0.87 -10.57
CA ILE A 40 -10.95 -0.51 -10.84
C ILE A 40 -12.15 -0.83 -9.95
N GLN A 41 -13.18 -1.47 -10.50
CA GLN A 41 -14.39 -1.82 -9.77
C GLN A 41 -14.05 -2.65 -8.51
N GLY A 42 -14.61 -2.25 -7.37
CA GLY A 42 -14.34 -2.89 -6.08
C GLY A 42 -13.02 -2.47 -5.40
N ALA A 43 -12.22 -1.60 -6.03
CA ALA A 43 -11.02 -1.06 -5.40
C ALA A 43 -11.35 -0.21 -4.17
N LYS A 44 -10.58 -0.39 -3.09
CA LYS A 44 -10.60 0.50 -1.92
C LYS A 44 -9.46 1.51 -2.00
N ASN A 45 -9.74 2.80 -1.86
CA ASN A 45 -8.71 3.84 -1.89
C ASN A 45 -8.00 3.98 -0.53
N ILE A 46 -6.71 3.62 -0.46
CA ILE A 46 -5.88 3.75 0.73
C ILE A 46 -4.64 4.58 0.38
N TYR A 47 -4.62 5.84 0.78
CA TYR A 47 -3.59 6.81 0.37
C TYR A 47 -2.82 7.44 1.54
N THR A 48 -2.94 6.87 2.75
CA THR A 48 -2.23 7.30 3.94
C THR A 48 -1.64 6.08 4.67
N LYS A 49 -0.56 6.26 5.45
CA LYS A 49 0.03 5.14 6.20
C LYS A 49 -0.86 4.71 7.35
N GLU A 50 -1.57 5.66 7.94
CA GLU A 50 -2.53 5.48 9.02
C GLU A 50 -3.68 4.60 8.54
N ASN A 51 -4.25 4.88 7.37
CA ASN A 51 -5.31 4.02 6.81
C ASN A 51 -4.84 2.59 6.54
N ILE A 52 -3.55 2.36 6.25
CA ILE A 52 -3.02 0.99 6.11
C ILE A 52 -2.97 0.31 7.47
N LEU A 53 -2.43 1.01 8.48
CA LEU A 53 -2.38 0.49 9.84
C LEU A 53 -3.80 0.15 10.32
N ASP A 54 -4.77 1.04 10.09
CA ASP A 54 -6.15 0.82 10.48
C ASP A 54 -6.82 -0.31 9.70
N THR A 55 -6.63 -0.35 8.38
CA THR A 55 -7.29 -1.35 7.52
C THR A 55 -6.73 -2.75 7.73
N PHE A 56 -5.41 -2.87 7.93
CA PHE A 56 -4.73 -4.17 7.94
C PHE A 56 -4.21 -4.58 9.33
N LEU A 57 -3.98 -3.65 10.26
CA LEU A 57 -3.16 -3.96 11.45
C LEU A 57 -3.90 -3.67 12.78
N THR A 58 -4.90 -2.79 12.80
CA THR A 58 -5.66 -2.44 14.02
C THR A 58 -6.73 -3.49 14.38
N ASN A 59 -7.31 -4.21 13.41
CA ASN A 59 -8.26 -5.30 13.66
C ASN A 59 -7.56 -6.67 13.71
N SER A 60 -6.76 -6.89 14.75
CA SER A 60 -5.97 -8.12 15.01
C SER A 60 -6.79 -9.41 15.17
N GLY A 61 -8.13 -9.33 15.16
CA GLY A 61 -9.03 -10.49 15.28
C GLY A 61 -9.53 -11.09 13.97
N LYS A 62 -9.45 -10.37 12.84
CA LYS A 62 -9.77 -10.96 11.52
C LYS A 62 -8.49 -11.47 10.89
N CYS A 63 -8.12 -12.70 11.26
CA CYS A 63 -7.21 -13.47 10.42
C CYS A 63 -7.93 -13.69 9.08
N ILE A 64 -7.67 -12.80 8.10
CA ILE A 64 -8.21 -12.96 6.75
C ILE A 64 -7.34 -14.02 6.06
N LYS A 65 -7.46 -15.26 6.55
CA LYS A 65 -6.83 -16.42 5.93
C LYS A 65 -7.32 -16.47 4.48
N ASN A 66 -6.39 -16.50 3.54
CA ASN A 66 -6.62 -16.60 2.10
C ASN A 66 -7.03 -15.29 1.40
N THR A 67 -6.76 -14.12 1.99
CA THR A 67 -6.90 -12.85 1.27
C THR A 67 -5.65 -12.53 0.49
N ILE A 68 -5.84 -12.32 -0.80
CA ILE A 68 -4.82 -11.77 -1.69
C ILE A 68 -5.01 -10.25 -1.74
N ILE A 69 -3.92 -9.52 -1.50
CA ILE A 69 -3.90 -8.05 -1.57
C ILE A 69 -3.11 -7.64 -2.81
N ILE A 70 -3.77 -6.89 -3.69
CA ILE A 70 -3.14 -6.34 -4.90
C ILE A 70 -2.93 -4.84 -4.69
N PHE A 71 -1.67 -4.41 -4.84
CA PHE A 71 -1.29 -3.00 -4.78
C PHE A 71 -1.17 -2.40 -6.17
N HIS A 72 -1.72 -1.20 -6.37
CA HIS A 72 -1.45 -0.42 -7.56
C HIS A 72 -1.53 1.08 -7.29
N CYS A 73 -0.88 1.87 -8.14
CA CYS A 73 -1.10 3.31 -8.19
C CYS A 73 -1.39 3.73 -9.64
N GLU A 74 -0.92 4.89 -10.09
CA GLU A 74 -1.05 5.30 -11.50
C GLU A 74 -0.20 4.41 -12.43
N PHE A 75 1.08 4.22 -12.11
CA PHE A 75 2.05 3.44 -12.90
C PHE A 75 2.64 2.24 -12.16
N SER A 76 2.32 2.09 -10.87
CA SER A 76 2.89 1.08 -9.97
C SER A 76 4.43 1.03 -9.86
N SER A 77 5.14 2.10 -10.24
CA SER A 77 6.61 2.16 -10.18
C SER A 77 7.15 2.54 -8.80
N GLU A 78 6.48 3.44 -8.09
CA GLU A 78 7.00 4.03 -6.84
C GLU A 78 6.03 3.85 -5.67
N ARG A 79 4.84 4.48 -5.76
CA ARG A 79 3.91 4.59 -4.62
C ARG A 79 3.44 3.23 -4.12
N ALA A 80 3.03 2.34 -5.03
CA ALA A 80 2.54 1.00 -4.69
C ALA A 80 3.65 0.06 -4.15
N PRO A 81 4.83 -0.07 -4.80
CA PRO A 81 5.94 -0.86 -4.24
C PRO A 81 6.39 -0.41 -2.86
N ASN A 82 6.49 0.91 -2.63
CA ASN A 82 6.88 1.44 -1.32
C ASN A 82 5.90 1.05 -0.22
N LEU A 83 4.61 1.00 -0.56
CA LEU A 83 3.57 0.64 0.37
C LEU A 83 3.47 -0.85 0.65
N CYS A 84 3.60 -1.68 -0.38
CA CYS A 84 3.67 -3.13 -0.26
C CYS A 84 4.82 -3.54 0.69
N ARG A 85 6.00 -2.93 0.53
CA ARG A 85 7.15 -3.13 1.44
C ARG A 85 6.84 -2.68 2.86
N PHE A 86 6.17 -1.54 3.03
CA PHE A 86 5.78 -1.03 4.34
C PHE A 86 4.84 -1.99 5.08
N LEU A 87 3.78 -2.47 4.42
CA LEU A 87 2.85 -3.44 5.01
C LEU A 87 3.58 -4.74 5.39
N ARG A 88 4.39 -5.30 4.49
CA ARG A 88 5.15 -6.53 4.77
C ARG A 88 6.10 -6.37 5.95
N LYS A 89 6.77 -5.22 6.06
CA LYS A 89 7.64 -4.91 7.20
C LYS A 89 6.83 -4.92 8.51
N LYS A 90 5.69 -4.25 8.54
CA LYS A 90 4.82 -4.19 9.72
C LYS A 90 4.24 -5.55 10.09
N ASP A 91 3.80 -6.34 9.11
CA ASP A 91 3.31 -7.70 9.32
C ASP A 91 4.39 -8.61 9.95
N ARG A 92 5.64 -8.48 9.50
CA ARG A 92 6.79 -9.18 10.08
C ARG A 92 7.12 -8.72 11.50
N GLU A 93 7.04 -7.41 11.78
CA GLU A 93 7.23 -6.87 13.13
C GLU A 93 6.18 -7.43 14.12
N MET A 94 4.91 -7.54 13.70
CA MET A 94 3.86 -8.13 14.54
C MET A 94 4.02 -9.64 14.77
N ASN A 95 4.57 -10.36 13.78
CA ASN A 95 4.74 -11.81 13.83
C ASN A 95 6.17 -12.24 14.23
N GLN A 96 6.95 -11.35 14.84
CA GLN A 96 8.38 -11.58 15.10
C GLN A 96 8.65 -12.83 15.96
N GLY A 97 7.79 -13.11 16.94
CA GLY A 97 7.88 -14.31 17.80
C GLY A 97 7.37 -15.62 17.17
N SER A 98 6.79 -15.54 15.97
CA SER A 98 6.13 -16.67 15.29
C SER A 98 6.65 -16.88 13.86
N TYR A 99 7.89 -16.48 13.58
CA TYR A 99 8.50 -16.64 12.26
C TYR A 99 8.41 -18.11 11.79
N PRO A 100 8.03 -18.41 10.53
CA PRO A 100 7.86 -17.51 9.37
C PRO A 100 6.41 -17.02 9.14
N ARG A 101 5.53 -17.03 10.14
CA ARG A 101 4.12 -16.62 10.01
C ARG A 101 3.97 -15.20 9.44
N LEU A 102 2.94 -15.02 8.62
CA LEU A 102 2.44 -13.74 8.10
C LEU A 102 0.92 -13.70 8.26
N ASN A 103 0.38 -12.51 8.53
CA ASN A 103 -1.06 -12.29 8.43
C ASN A 103 -1.46 -12.07 6.97
N TYR A 104 -0.55 -11.51 6.16
CA TYR A 104 -0.73 -11.21 4.74
C TYR A 104 0.37 -11.88 3.90
N PRO A 105 0.28 -13.21 3.72
CA PRO A 105 1.27 -13.97 2.95
C PRO A 105 1.29 -13.57 1.47
N GLU A 106 0.11 -13.26 0.91
CA GLU A 106 -0.10 -13.03 -0.52
C GLU A 106 -0.27 -11.54 -0.85
N LEU A 107 0.84 -10.87 -1.18
CA LEU A 107 0.86 -9.47 -1.62
C LEU A 107 1.38 -9.39 -3.06
N TYR A 108 0.68 -8.65 -3.92
CA TYR A 108 1.01 -8.48 -5.33
C TYR A 108 1.05 -7.01 -5.73
N ILE A 109 1.70 -6.70 -6.85
CA ILE A 109 1.70 -5.36 -7.44
C ILE A 109 1.16 -5.49 -8.86
N LEU A 110 0.16 -4.68 -9.20
CA LEU A 110 -0.37 -4.60 -10.55
C LEU A 110 0.64 -3.88 -11.45
N GLU A 111 1.28 -4.61 -12.36
CA GLU A 111 2.22 -4.02 -13.31
C GLU A 111 1.54 -2.96 -14.19
N GLY A 112 2.26 -1.89 -14.54
CA GLY A 112 1.74 -0.78 -15.33
C GLY A 112 0.72 0.12 -14.61
N GLY A 113 0.24 -0.30 -13.44
CA GLY A 113 -0.70 0.44 -12.61
C GLY A 113 -2.07 0.63 -13.26
N TYR A 114 -2.83 1.59 -12.72
CA TYR A 114 -4.16 1.90 -13.21
C TYR A 114 -4.16 2.38 -14.67
N LYS A 115 -3.09 3.08 -15.09
CA LYS A 115 -3.00 3.58 -16.46
C LYS A 115 -3.02 2.43 -17.48
N ALA A 116 -2.15 1.43 -17.30
CA ALA A 116 -2.12 0.27 -18.20
C ALA A 116 -3.42 -0.55 -18.11
N PHE A 117 -3.90 -0.80 -16.89
CA PHE A 117 -5.18 -1.49 -16.67
C PHE A 117 -6.33 -0.84 -17.43
N TYR A 118 -6.47 0.48 -17.30
CA TYR A 118 -7.57 1.22 -17.93
C TYR A 118 -7.50 1.17 -19.46
N GLN A 119 -6.30 1.15 -20.05
CA GLN A 119 -6.13 1.04 -21.50
C GLN A 119 -6.67 -0.29 -22.04
N ASP A 120 -6.46 -1.37 -21.30
CA ASP A 120 -6.81 -2.73 -21.73
C ASP A 120 -8.19 -3.21 -21.24
N HIS A 121 -8.69 -2.66 -20.12
CA HIS A 121 -9.86 -3.17 -19.38
C HIS A 121 -10.77 -2.05 -18.85
N LYS A 122 -11.03 -1.00 -19.64
CA LYS A 122 -11.86 0.15 -19.24
C LYS A 122 -13.26 -0.25 -18.74
N GLU A 123 -13.81 -1.36 -19.22
CA GLU A 123 -15.12 -1.89 -18.83
C GLU A 123 -15.17 -2.33 -17.35
N LEU A 124 -14.01 -2.62 -16.75
CA LEU A 124 -13.88 -2.98 -15.34
C LEU A 124 -13.57 -1.76 -14.45
N CYS A 125 -13.70 -0.54 -14.97
CA CYS A 125 -13.40 0.70 -14.26
C CYS A 125 -14.66 1.55 -14.01
N VAL A 126 -14.67 2.26 -12.88
CA VAL A 126 -15.76 3.14 -12.46
C VAL A 126 -15.22 4.46 -11.87
N PRO A 127 -15.67 5.64 -12.35
CA PRO A 127 -16.20 5.82 -13.70
C PRO A 127 -15.23 5.26 -14.76
N GLN A 128 -15.71 4.98 -15.98
CA GLN A 128 -14.86 4.58 -17.11
C GLN A 128 -14.06 5.77 -17.62
N ASP A 129 -13.14 6.24 -16.79
CA ASP A 129 -12.25 7.36 -17.07
C ASP A 129 -10.88 7.12 -16.42
N TYR A 130 -9.90 7.92 -16.83
CA TYR A 130 -8.57 7.94 -16.25
C TYR A 130 -8.15 9.37 -15.95
N LYS A 131 -8.06 9.68 -14.65
CA LYS A 131 -7.52 10.95 -14.17
C LYS A 131 -6.06 10.81 -13.69
N PRO A 132 -5.08 11.39 -14.40
CA PRO A 132 -3.68 11.34 -14.02
C PRO A 132 -3.38 12.18 -12.77
N MET A 133 -2.28 11.85 -12.08
CA MET A 133 -1.86 12.59 -10.88
C MET A 133 -1.57 14.07 -11.19
N ASN A 134 -1.01 14.40 -12.34
CA ASN A 134 -0.68 15.77 -12.73
C ASN A 134 -1.79 16.45 -13.56
N HIS A 135 -3.06 16.08 -13.35
CA HIS A 135 -4.17 16.72 -14.06
C HIS A 135 -4.19 18.24 -13.83
N LYS A 136 -4.31 19.01 -14.92
CA LYS A 136 -4.23 20.48 -14.94
C LYS A 136 -5.16 21.16 -13.91
N ASP A 137 -6.37 20.60 -13.75
CA ASP A 137 -7.40 21.16 -12.90
C ASP A 137 -7.26 20.77 -11.41
N HIS A 138 -6.26 19.94 -11.05
CA HIS A 138 -6.08 19.40 -9.69
C HIS A 138 -4.75 19.81 -9.04
N GLY A 139 -4.17 20.93 -9.49
CA GLY A 139 -2.88 21.41 -8.99
C GLY A 139 -2.91 21.82 -7.52
N PHE A 140 -4.05 22.27 -7.01
CA PHE A 140 -4.22 22.63 -5.59
C PHE A 140 -4.25 21.39 -4.70
N GLU A 141 -5.06 20.41 -5.08
CA GLU A 141 -5.24 19.11 -4.43
C GLU A 141 -3.93 18.34 -4.38
N LEU A 142 -3.20 18.30 -5.51
CA LEU A 142 -1.88 17.68 -5.58
C LEU A 142 -0.92 18.27 -4.54
N ARG A 143 -0.89 19.60 -4.39
CA ARG A 143 -0.06 20.28 -3.37
C ARG A 143 -0.52 19.94 -1.96
N HIS A 144 -1.83 19.98 -1.71
CA HIS A 144 -2.44 19.67 -0.43
C HIS A 144 -2.08 18.25 0.03
N PHE A 145 -2.31 17.24 -0.81
CA PHE A 145 -2.04 15.85 -0.45
C PHE A 145 -0.54 15.56 -0.32
N ARG A 146 0.32 16.16 -1.16
CA ARG A 146 1.79 16.05 -1.01
C ARG A 146 2.29 16.61 0.32
N ALA A 147 1.77 17.76 0.75
CA ALA A 147 2.14 18.35 2.04
C ALA A 147 1.77 17.41 3.19
N LYS A 148 0.57 16.82 3.13
CA LYS A 148 0.08 15.84 4.11
C LYS A 148 0.92 14.56 4.16
N SER A 149 1.37 14.05 3.00
CA SER A 149 2.26 12.87 2.97
C SER A 149 3.67 13.14 3.51
N LYS A 150 4.17 14.37 3.43
CA LYS A 150 5.51 14.77 3.91
C LYS A 150 5.56 14.86 5.44
N SER A 151 4.55 15.43 6.09
CA SER A 151 4.49 15.50 7.56
C SER A 151 4.54 14.11 8.22
N TRP A 152 4.02 13.09 7.52
CA TRP A 152 4.05 11.69 7.98
C TRP A 152 5.37 10.94 7.73
N SER A 153 6.28 11.52 6.96
CA SER A 153 7.63 10.96 6.77
C SER A 153 8.59 11.42 7.88
N SER A 154 8.30 12.54 8.54
CA SER A 154 9.11 13.12 9.63
C SER A 154 8.98 12.40 10.98
N ASP A 155 7.84 11.75 11.27
CA ASP A 155 7.63 11.05 12.56
C ASP A 155 8.51 9.81 12.76
N SER A 156 9.16 9.34 11.70
CA SER A 156 10.15 8.26 11.79
C SER A 156 11.56 8.75 12.12
N LYS A 157 11.81 10.07 12.18
CA LYS A 157 13.13 10.65 12.51
C LYS A 157 13.25 11.12 13.97
N ASN A 158 12.16 11.26 14.73
CA ASN A 158 12.20 11.81 16.10
C ASN A 158 12.18 10.78 17.25
N ARG A 159 12.25 9.46 16.99
CA ARG A 159 12.39 8.44 18.05
C ARG A 159 13.85 8.10 18.37
N GLY A 160 14.74 9.09 18.32
CA GLY A 160 16.18 8.92 18.55
C GLY A 160 16.74 9.68 19.75
N GLN A 161 15.89 10.17 20.66
CA GLN A 161 16.37 10.99 21.78
C GLN A 161 15.55 10.80 23.06
N LEU A 162 15.50 9.57 23.55
CA LEU A 162 15.36 9.32 24.99
C LEU A 162 16.69 8.72 25.45
N ARG A 163 17.59 9.59 25.92
CA ARG A 163 18.81 9.17 26.60
C ARG A 163 18.40 8.46 27.89
N SER A 164 18.73 7.18 27.98
CA SER A 164 18.75 6.43 29.22
C SER A 164 19.77 7.06 30.16
N ASN A 165 19.33 7.70 31.24
CA ASN A 165 20.19 7.90 32.39
C ASN A 165 20.21 6.57 33.15
N SER A 166 21.24 5.77 32.85
CA SER A 166 21.59 4.59 33.61
C SER A 166 21.90 5.00 35.04
N ILE A 167 21.18 4.39 35.98
CA ILE A 167 21.51 4.35 37.39
C ILE A 167 22.84 3.60 37.50
N THR A 168 23.90 4.28 37.91
CA THR A 168 25.14 3.62 38.35
C THR A 168 25.03 3.40 39.84
N SER A 169 24.96 2.13 40.25
CA SER A 169 25.16 1.71 41.64
C SER A 169 26.61 1.26 41.83
N ILE A 170 27.08 1.42 43.08
CA ILE A 170 28.27 0.79 43.72
C ILE A 170 29.58 1.58 43.49
N LEU A 171 30.33 2.07 44.50
CA LEU A 171 30.50 1.74 45.92
C LEU A 171 30.21 2.92 46.86
#